data_AF-A0A940ULF5-F1
#
_entry.id   AF-A0A940ULF5-F1
#
_cell.length_a   1.000
_cell.length_b   1.000
_cell.length_c   1.000
_cell.angle_alpha   90.00
_cell.angle_beta   90.00
_cell.angle_gamma   90.00
#
_symmetry.space_group_name_H-M   'P 1'
#
loop_
_entity.id
_entity.type
_entity.pdbx_description
1 polymer ?
#
loop_
_entity_poly.entity_id
_entity_poly.type
_entity_poly.pdbx_seq_one_letter_code
_entity_poly.pdbx_strand_id
1 'polypeptide(L)' 'MWRTKGVKDVDSNWMLHWIKVTYDDEVVTHEALIKVLANEGFHVKGEPEFLK' A
#
# COMPACT_ATOMS: atom_id res chain seq x y z
N MET A 1 13.74 -0.27 -7.72
CA MET A 1 13.44 -0.95 -6.43
C MET A 1 13.26 0.13 -5.39
N TRP A 2 12.03 0.39 -4.94
CA TRP A 2 11.78 1.36 -3.87
C TRP A 2 11.73 0.65 -2.51
N ARG A 3 11.96 1.39 -1.42
CA ARG A 3 11.75 0.95 -0.03
C ARG A 3 11.17 2.12 0.76
N THR A 4 9.85 2.22 0.84
CA THR A 4 9.19 3.16 1.76
C THR A 4 9.35 2.63 3.19
N LYS A 5 9.94 3.45 4.07
CA LYS A 5 10.20 3.08 5.47
C LYS A 5 8.86 2.75 6.16
N GLY A 6 8.77 1.56 6.76
CA GLY A 6 7.54 1.07 7.40
C GLY A 6 6.74 0.09 6.56
N VAL A 7 6.97 -0.05 5.25
CA VAL A 7 6.34 -1.11 4.44
C VAL A 7 7.16 -2.40 4.60
N LYS A 8 6.53 -3.45 5.11
CA LYS A 8 7.14 -4.77 5.34
C LYS A 8 7.00 -5.65 4.11
N ASP A 9 5.79 -5.70 3.54
CA ASP A 9 5.47 -6.55 2.40
C ASP A 9 4.37 -5.94 1.52
N VAL A 10 4.41 -6.26 0.24
CA VAL A 10 3.41 -5.83 -0.75
C VAL A 10 3.05 -7.02 -1.61
N ASP A 11 1.83 -7.51 -1.46
CA ASP A 11 1.22 -8.50 -2.34
C ASP A 11 0.29 -7.80 -3.31
N SER A 12 0.33 -8.19 -4.58
CA SER A 12 -0.45 -7.53 -5.63
C SER A 12 -0.98 -8.57 -6.60
N ASN A 13 -2.28 -8.51 -6.89
CA ASN A 13 -2.90 -9.35 -7.89
C ASN A 13 -3.46 -8.49 -9.03
N TRP A 14 -2.70 -8.42 -10.11
CA TRP A 14 -3.04 -7.66 -11.31
C TRP A 14 -4.28 -8.20 -12.03
N MET A 15 -4.59 -9.50 -11.92
CA MET A 15 -5.81 -10.09 -12.49
C MET A 15 -7.06 -9.72 -11.69
N LEU A 16 -6.93 -9.61 -10.37
CA LEU A 16 -8.05 -9.31 -9.47
C LEU A 16 -8.10 -7.83 -9.04
N HIS A 17 -7.23 -7.00 -9.58
CA HIS A 17 -7.17 -5.54 -9.35
C HIS A 17 -7.09 -5.16 -7.87
N TRP A 18 -6.42 -5.97 -7.03
CA TRP A 18 -6.19 -5.65 -5.62
C TRP A 18 -4.71 -5.62 -5.28
N ILE A 19 -4.40 -4.85 -4.25
CA ILE A 19 -3.09 -4.76 -3.62
C ILE A 19 -3.27 -4.87 -2.11
N LYS A 20 -2.40 -5.63 -1.47
CA LYS A 20 -2.36 -5.84 -0.03
C LYS A 20 -1.00 -5.39 0.45
N VAL A 21 -1.01 -4.45 1.38
CA VAL A 21 0.21 -3.85 1.91
C VAL A 21 0.26 -4.17 3.39
N THR A 22 1.32 -4.87 3.81
CA THR A 22 1.64 -5.07 5.22
C THR A 22 2.64 -4.00 5.63
N TYR A 23 2.30 -3.23 6.65
CA TYR A 23 3.08 -2.08 7.09
C TYR A 23 3.06 -1.94 8.61
N ASP A 24 4.02 -1.19 9.10
CA ASP A 24 4.14 -0.83 10.50
C ASP A 24 3.46 0.52 10.76
N ASP A 25 2.33 0.50 11.47
CA ASP A 25 1.52 1.69 11.72
C ASP A 25 2.15 2.66 12.71
N GLU A 26 3.19 2.24 13.44
CA GLU A 26 4.03 3.11 14.26
C GLU A 26 5.01 3.94 13.40
N VAL A 27 5.28 3.51 12.17
CA VAL A 27 6.28 4.12 11.27
C VAL A 27 5.63 4.87 10.12
N VAL A 28 4.54 4.33 9.55
CA VAL A 28 3.86 4.92 8.40
C VAL A 28 2.34 4.87 8.58
N THR A 29 1.68 6.00 8.35
CA THR A 29 0.22 6.08 8.44
C THR A 29 -0.44 5.57 7.17
N HIS A 30 -1.66 5.08 7.34
CA HIS A 30 -2.51 4.61 6.25
C HIS A 30 -2.70 5.68 5.15
N GLU A 31 -2.94 6.94 5.53
CA GLU A 31 -3.07 8.05 4.57
C GLU A 31 -1.77 8.30 3.79
N ALA A 32 -0.61 8.13 4.42
CA ALA A 32 0.67 8.26 3.74
C ALA A 32 0.85 7.16 2.69
N LEU A 33 0.44 5.92 2.99
CA LEU A 33 0.48 4.81 2.02
C LEU A 33 -0.43 5.06 0.83
N ILE A 34 -1.65 5.55 1.05
CA ILE A 34 -2.58 5.89 -0.05
C ILE A 34 -1.99 6.99 -0.94
N LYS A 35 -1.44 8.07 -0.35
CA LYS A 35 -0.81 9.15 -1.10
C LYS A 35 0.38 8.66 -1.92
N VAL A 36 1.18 7.78 -1.34
CA VAL A 36 2.34 7.17 -1.96
C VAL A 36 1.92 6.28 -3.15
N LEU A 37 0.88 5.46 -3.01
CA LEU A 37 0.31 4.67 -4.11
C LEU A 37 -0.28 5.55 -5.22
N ALA A 38 -1.01 6.61 -4.86
CA ALA A 38 -1.58 7.55 -5.80
C ALA A 38 -0.51 8.29 -6.61
N ASN A 39 0.62 8.65 -5.98
CA ASN A 39 1.74 9.34 -6.63
C ASN A 39 2.45 8.44 -7.67
N GLU A 40 2.40 7.13 -7.48
CA GLU A 40 2.92 6.13 -8.43
C GLU A 40 1.91 5.76 -9.53
N GLY A 41 0.74 6.42 -9.57
CA GLY A 41 -0.30 6.19 -10.58
C GLY A 41 -1.24 5.02 -10.26
N PHE A 42 -1.16 4.45 -9.05
CA PHE A 42 -2.14 3.46 -8.60
C PHE A 42 -3.40 4.19 -8.12
N HIS A 43 -4.45 4.12 -8.94
CA HIS A 43 -5.79 4.56 -8.55
C HIS A 43 -6.48 3.45 -7.76
N VAL A 44 -6.35 3.52 -6.44
CA VAL A 44 -7.02 2.60 -5.52
C VAL A 44 -8.55 2.75 -5.68
N LYS A 45 -9.21 1.73 -6.27
CA LYS A 45 -10.68 1.61 -6.34
C LYS A 45 -11.15 0.61 -5.28
N GLY A 46 -11.42 1.09 -4.07
CA GLY A 46 -11.83 0.30 -2.91
C GLY A 46 -11.01 0.64 -1.67
N GLU A 47 -11.42 0.23 -0.48
CA GLU A 47 -10.56 0.30 0.70
C GLU A 47 -9.49 -0.81 0.56
N PRO A 48 -8.18 -0.49 0.47
CA PRO A 48 -7.17 -1.53 0.46
C PRO A 48 -7.25 -2.32 1.77
N GLU A 49 -7.08 -3.63 1.68
CA GLU A 49 -6.93 -4.44 2.88
C GLU A 49 -5.53 -4.22 3.46
N PHE A 50 -5.48 -3.24 4.34
CA PHE A 50 -4.32 -2.84 5.10
C PHE A 50 -4.27 -3.70 6.38
N LEU A 51 -3.52 -4.81 6.31
CA LEU A 51 -3.28 -5.63 7.49
C LEU A 51 -2.10 -5.05 8.29
N LYS A 52 -2.34 -4.76 9.57
CA LYS A 52 -1.30 -4.47 10.56
C LYS A 52 -0.41 -5.70 10.81
#